data_AF-A0A7S3NUF3-F1
#
_entry.id   AF-A0A7S3NUF3-F1
#
_cell.length_a   1.000
_cell.length_b   1.000
_cell.length_c   1.000
_cell.angle_alpha   90.00
_cell.angle_beta   90.00
_cell.angle_gamma   90.00
#
_symmetry.space_group_name_H-M   'P 1'
#
loop_
_entity.id
_entity.type
_entity.pdbx_description
1 polymer ?
#
loop_
_entity_poly.entity_id
_entity_poly.type
_entity_poly.pdbx_seq_one_letter_code
_entity_poly.pdbx_strand_id
1 'polypeptide(L)'
;MNKIIDEYLKPRLLEVWDPKLLYNQRTMNDLIVEFKKLNYYDEEIFEKIIDSLLVKKRIQNIYFFETFHQFMNEVNENPKGSLYQKWTEKINQFEEKHYTADFKWRYNAEERRRRTHKELVARRDEFDWEDFVEVETTDEREERERKRIEEEQQRKYSVYNKELFVKQVKKYRAEGKTMIEMMVYLDVDEEALENAFQAISQEEQLERLEELRKENKLPFAEGTTV
;
A
#
# COMPACT_ATOMS: atom_id res chain seq x y z
N MET A 1 -7.38 -32.84 -13.51
CA MET A 1 -6.62 -31.57 -13.52
C MET A 1 -7.02 -30.71 -12.34
N ASN A 2 -8.31 -30.38 -12.15
CA ASN A 2 -8.80 -29.58 -11.01
C ASN A 2 -8.34 -30.10 -9.63
N LYS A 3 -8.42 -31.41 -9.37
CA LYS A 3 -7.89 -32.02 -8.12
C LYS A 3 -6.41 -31.70 -7.84
N ILE A 4 -5.56 -31.67 -8.88
CA ILE A 4 -4.14 -31.34 -8.71
C ILE A 4 -3.98 -29.87 -8.36
N ILE A 5 -4.79 -29.00 -8.97
CA ILE A 5 -4.81 -27.58 -8.66
C ILE A 5 -5.23 -27.38 -7.20
N ASP A 6 -6.33 -28.02 -6.78
CA ASP A 6 -6.89 -27.91 -5.43
C ASP A 6 -5.93 -28.45 -4.36
N GLU A 7 -5.31 -29.61 -4.59
CA GLU A 7 -4.46 -30.27 -3.60
C GLU A 7 -3.06 -29.65 -3.49
N TYR A 8 -2.48 -29.17 -4.59
CA TYR A 8 -1.06 -28.77 -4.62
C TYR A 8 -0.80 -27.31 -4.95
N LEU A 9 -1.60 -26.71 -5.86
CA LEU A 9 -1.35 -25.34 -6.33
C LEU A 9 -2.08 -24.30 -5.50
N LYS A 10 -3.34 -24.54 -5.16
CA LYS A 10 -4.18 -23.62 -4.37
C LYS A 10 -3.55 -23.28 -3.01
N PRO A 11 -3.05 -24.25 -2.20
CA PRO A 11 -2.44 -23.91 -0.91
C PRO A 11 -1.21 -23.00 -1.06
N ARG A 12 -0.33 -23.33 -2.02
CA ARG A 12 0.87 -22.52 -2.31
C ARG A 12 0.52 -21.14 -2.83
N LEU A 13 -0.49 -21.05 -3.68
CA LEU A 13 -0.99 -19.79 -4.24
C LEU A 13 -1.51 -18.87 -3.14
N LEU A 14 -2.29 -19.42 -2.20
CA LEU A 14 -2.85 -18.69 -1.07
C LEU A 14 -1.76 -18.26 -0.07
N GLU A 15 -0.74 -19.09 0.15
CA GLU A 15 0.41 -18.77 1.00
C GLU A 15 1.21 -17.56 0.48
N VAL A 16 1.40 -17.47 -0.83
CA VAL A 16 2.19 -16.39 -1.44
C VAL A 16 1.35 -15.20 -1.91
N TRP A 17 0.06 -15.18 -1.58
CA TRP A 17 -0.88 -14.21 -2.14
C TRP A 17 -0.51 -12.75 -1.82
N ASP A 18 -0.39 -12.43 -0.55
CA ASP A 18 -0.09 -11.07 -0.10
C ASP A 18 1.29 -10.58 -0.56
N PRO A 19 2.38 -11.36 -0.42
CA PRO A 19 3.71 -10.90 -0.81
C PRO A 19 3.90 -10.79 -2.33
N LYS A 20 3.16 -11.54 -3.17
CA LYS A 20 3.43 -11.62 -4.62
C LYS A 20 2.29 -11.19 -5.53
N LEU A 21 1.05 -11.40 -5.13
CA LEU A 21 -0.13 -11.21 -5.99
C LEU A 21 -0.89 -9.93 -5.65
N LEU A 22 -1.05 -9.60 -4.36
CA LEU A 22 -1.85 -8.45 -3.90
C LEU A 22 -1.45 -7.14 -4.60
N TYR A 23 -0.16 -6.91 -4.82
CA TYR A 23 0.35 -5.68 -5.43
C TYR A 23 0.68 -5.80 -6.93
N ASN A 24 0.69 -7.01 -7.50
CA ASN A 24 1.08 -7.24 -8.88
C ASN A 24 -0.12 -7.45 -9.80
N GLN A 25 -0.56 -6.37 -10.48
CA GLN A 25 -1.69 -6.40 -11.42
C GLN A 25 -1.47 -7.36 -12.59
N ARG A 26 -0.24 -7.42 -13.12
CA ARG A 26 0.08 -8.25 -14.27
C ARG A 26 -0.04 -9.73 -13.92
N THR A 27 0.57 -10.16 -12.82
CA THR A 27 0.49 -11.55 -12.38
C THR A 27 -0.95 -11.96 -12.07
N MET A 28 -1.76 -11.06 -11.50
CA MET A 28 -3.17 -11.32 -11.25
C MET A 28 -3.98 -11.47 -12.54
N ASN A 29 -3.72 -10.63 -13.53
CA ASN A 29 -4.33 -10.74 -14.87
C ASN A 29 -3.94 -12.07 -15.53
N ASP A 30 -2.65 -12.41 -15.51
CA ASP A 30 -2.15 -13.67 -16.08
C ASP A 30 -2.79 -14.89 -15.38
N LEU A 31 -2.94 -14.83 -14.06
CA LEU A 31 -3.59 -15.88 -13.27
C LEU A 31 -5.05 -16.10 -13.69
N ILE A 32 -5.83 -15.03 -13.86
CA ILE A 32 -7.22 -15.12 -14.34
C ILE A 32 -7.29 -15.72 -15.74
N VAL A 33 -6.42 -15.27 -16.64
CA VAL A 33 -6.35 -15.78 -18.01
C VAL A 33 -6.04 -17.28 -18.03
N GLU A 34 -5.09 -17.72 -17.21
CA GLU A 34 -4.75 -19.15 -17.10
C GLU A 34 -5.88 -19.97 -16.48
N PHE A 35 -6.55 -19.48 -15.42
CA PHE A 35 -7.71 -20.17 -14.86
C PHE A 35 -8.87 -20.30 -15.85
N LYS A 36 -9.11 -19.25 -16.65
CA LYS A 36 -10.12 -19.27 -17.71
C LYS A 36 -9.77 -20.30 -18.79
N LYS A 37 -8.51 -20.37 -19.24
CA LYS A 37 -8.06 -21.41 -20.19
C LYS A 37 -8.24 -22.82 -19.63
N LEU A 38 -8.04 -23.00 -18.34
CA LEU A 38 -8.19 -24.28 -17.65
C LEU A 38 -9.65 -24.63 -17.31
N ASN A 39 -10.61 -23.72 -17.55
CA ASN A 39 -11.98 -23.81 -17.06
C ASN A 39 -12.03 -24.14 -15.55
N TYR A 40 -11.13 -23.53 -14.78
CA TYR A 40 -11.02 -23.73 -13.35
C TYR A 40 -11.71 -22.58 -12.62
N TYR A 41 -12.73 -22.92 -11.82
CA TYR A 41 -13.55 -21.98 -11.07
C TYR A 41 -13.54 -22.39 -9.60
N ASP A 42 -12.83 -21.62 -8.77
CA ASP A 42 -12.73 -21.84 -7.32
C ASP A 42 -13.15 -20.57 -6.58
N GLU A 43 -14.16 -20.69 -5.72
CA GLU A 43 -14.78 -19.56 -5.03
C GLU A 43 -13.79 -18.79 -4.15
N GLU A 44 -12.93 -19.49 -3.41
CA GLU A 44 -11.99 -18.86 -2.49
C GLU A 44 -10.91 -18.05 -3.21
N ILE A 45 -10.29 -18.61 -4.25
CA ILE A 45 -9.31 -17.88 -5.05
C ILE A 45 -9.98 -16.69 -5.74
N PHE A 46 -11.19 -16.88 -6.26
CA PHE A 46 -11.91 -15.87 -7.03
C PHE A 46 -12.36 -14.69 -6.18
N GLU A 47 -12.88 -14.95 -4.98
CA GLU A 47 -13.15 -13.92 -3.97
C GLU A 47 -11.87 -13.15 -3.64
N LYS A 48 -10.76 -13.86 -3.42
CA LYS A 48 -9.49 -13.23 -3.07
C LYS A 48 -8.94 -12.34 -4.20
N ILE A 49 -9.17 -12.71 -5.46
CA ILE A 49 -8.86 -11.87 -6.63
C ILE A 49 -9.64 -10.56 -6.55
N ILE A 50 -10.97 -10.63 -6.40
CA ILE A 50 -11.79 -9.41 -6.39
C ILE A 50 -11.46 -8.52 -5.21
N ASP A 51 -11.32 -9.08 -4.01
CA ASP A 51 -10.96 -8.31 -2.83
C ASP A 51 -9.62 -7.58 -3.05
N SER A 52 -8.66 -8.27 -3.67
CA SER A 52 -7.38 -7.66 -4.05
C SER A 52 -7.54 -6.54 -5.09
N LEU A 53 -8.44 -6.68 -6.06
CA LEU A 53 -8.74 -5.65 -7.06
C LEU A 53 -9.40 -4.41 -6.44
N LEU A 54 -10.28 -4.61 -5.46
CA LEU A 54 -10.94 -3.54 -4.72
C LEU A 54 -9.98 -2.78 -3.81
N VAL A 55 -8.99 -3.46 -3.22
CA VAL A 55 -7.97 -2.81 -2.37
C VAL A 55 -7.02 -1.93 -3.20
N LYS A 56 -6.72 -2.30 -4.45
CA LYS A 56 -5.78 -1.54 -5.29
C LYS A 56 -6.21 -0.08 -5.46
N LYS A 57 -5.25 0.85 -5.33
CA LYS A 57 -5.50 2.30 -5.49
C LYS A 57 -6.08 2.64 -6.87
N ARG A 58 -5.47 2.11 -7.93
CA ARG A 58 -5.87 2.39 -9.33
C ARG A 58 -5.40 1.29 -10.26
N ILE A 59 -6.20 0.97 -11.28
CA ILE A 59 -5.79 0.18 -12.44
C ILE A 59 -5.53 1.14 -13.59
N GLN A 60 -4.25 1.30 -13.95
CA GLN A 60 -3.85 2.25 -15.01
C GLN A 60 -4.03 1.69 -16.41
N ASN A 61 -3.95 0.38 -16.57
CA ASN A 61 -3.99 -0.25 -17.88
C ASN A 61 -5.43 -0.70 -18.20
N ILE A 62 -6.00 -0.10 -19.24
CA ILE A 62 -7.35 -0.43 -19.74
C ILE A 62 -7.52 -1.91 -20.11
N TYR A 63 -6.48 -2.58 -20.58
CA TYR A 63 -6.53 -4.01 -20.90
C TYR A 63 -6.74 -4.84 -19.64
N PHE A 64 -6.13 -4.46 -18.52
CA PHE A 64 -6.36 -5.15 -17.25
C PHE A 64 -7.76 -4.87 -16.73
N PHE A 65 -8.21 -3.62 -16.81
CA PHE A 65 -9.59 -3.26 -16.45
C PHE A 65 -10.61 -4.08 -17.27
N GLU A 66 -10.44 -4.15 -18.60
CA GLU A 66 -11.30 -4.94 -19.48
C GLU A 66 -11.33 -6.42 -19.06
N THR A 67 -10.16 -7.05 -18.86
CA THR A 67 -10.11 -8.46 -18.43
C THR A 67 -10.83 -8.66 -17.10
N PHE A 68 -10.53 -7.83 -16.10
CA PHE A 68 -11.12 -7.97 -14.77
C PHE A 68 -12.62 -7.73 -14.79
N HIS A 69 -13.08 -6.68 -15.47
CA HIS A 69 -14.49 -6.33 -15.57
C HIS A 69 -15.28 -7.43 -16.30
N GLN A 70 -14.76 -7.95 -17.42
CA GLN A 70 -15.37 -9.08 -18.13
C GLN A 70 -15.43 -10.33 -17.25
N PHE A 71 -14.33 -10.67 -16.57
CA PHE A 71 -14.26 -11.84 -15.70
C PHE A 71 -15.26 -11.76 -14.54
N MET A 72 -15.31 -10.63 -13.83
CA MET A 72 -16.23 -10.44 -12.71
C MET A 72 -17.68 -10.61 -13.15
N ASN A 73 -18.06 -10.00 -14.27
CA ASN A 73 -19.40 -10.15 -14.81
C ASN A 73 -19.70 -11.57 -15.30
N GLU A 74 -18.76 -12.22 -15.99
CA GLU A 74 -18.92 -13.61 -16.48
C GLU A 74 -19.20 -14.58 -15.32
N VAL A 75 -18.47 -14.44 -14.21
CA VAL A 75 -18.69 -15.25 -13.01
C VAL A 75 -20.01 -14.90 -12.33
N ASN A 76 -20.34 -13.60 -12.23
CA ASN A 76 -21.56 -13.12 -11.59
C ASN A 76 -22.83 -13.49 -12.37
N GLU A 77 -22.74 -13.65 -13.69
CA GLU A 77 -23.86 -13.98 -14.57
C GLU A 77 -23.99 -15.47 -14.86
N ASN A 78 -23.06 -16.31 -14.41
CA ASN A 78 -23.13 -17.75 -14.62
C ASN A 78 -24.13 -18.39 -13.65
N PRO A 79 -25.33 -18.81 -14.10
CA PRO A 79 -26.37 -19.36 -13.21
C PRO A 79 -25.99 -20.71 -12.58
N LYS A 80 -24.92 -21.35 -13.08
CA LYS A 80 -24.40 -22.62 -12.56
C LYS A 80 -23.22 -22.43 -11.60
N GLY A 81 -22.67 -21.21 -11.50
CA GLY A 81 -21.56 -20.90 -10.61
C GLY A 81 -22.02 -20.69 -9.18
N SER A 82 -21.17 -21.05 -8.20
CA SER A 82 -21.47 -20.78 -6.78
C SER A 82 -21.49 -19.28 -6.45
N LEU A 83 -20.99 -18.45 -7.36
CA LEU A 83 -20.85 -16.99 -7.24
C LEU A 83 -21.93 -16.21 -8.01
N TYR A 84 -22.95 -16.87 -8.56
CA TYR A 84 -24.02 -16.23 -9.31
C TYR A 84 -24.67 -15.09 -8.51
N GLN A 85 -24.67 -13.88 -9.09
CA GLN A 85 -25.20 -12.63 -8.54
C GLN A 85 -24.59 -12.13 -7.22
N LYS A 86 -23.65 -12.87 -6.61
CA LYS A 86 -23.02 -12.50 -5.34
C LYS A 86 -22.07 -11.29 -5.44
N TRP A 87 -21.56 -11.02 -6.64
CA TRP A 87 -20.55 -9.98 -6.87
C TRP A 87 -21.13 -8.67 -7.39
N THR A 88 -22.44 -8.55 -7.51
CA THR A 88 -23.10 -7.35 -8.04
C THR A 88 -22.62 -6.07 -7.34
N GLU A 89 -22.56 -6.07 -6.00
CA GLU A 89 -22.07 -4.92 -5.24
C GLU A 89 -20.57 -4.66 -5.47
N LYS A 90 -19.76 -5.73 -5.50
CA LYS A 90 -18.31 -5.63 -5.75
C LYS A 90 -17.98 -5.13 -7.15
N ILE A 91 -18.77 -5.50 -8.15
CA ILE A 91 -18.66 -4.99 -9.53
C ILE A 91 -18.94 -3.49 -9.55
N ASN A 92 -20.01 -3.04 -8.90
CA ASN A 92 -20.33 -1.61 -8.81
C ASN A 92 -19.22 -0.82 -8.13
N GLN A 93 -18.67 -1.32 -7.01
CA GLN A 93 -17.53 -0.70 -6.33
C GLN A 93 -16.27 -0.67 -7.22
N PHE A 94 -16.04 -1.74 -7.99
CA PHE A 94 -14.91 -1.81 -8.91
C PHE A 94 -15.05 -0.79 -10.06
N GLU A 95 -16.25 -0.66 -10.64
CA GLU A 95 -16.54 0.34 -11.66
C GLU A 95 -16.40 1.76 -11.12
N GLU A 96 -17.02 2.06 -9.98
CA GLU A 96 -16.94 3.38 -9.35
C GLU A 96 -15.48 3.82 -9.13
N LYS A 97 -14.63 2.87 -8.70
CA LYS A 97 -13.23 3.15 -8.38
C LYS A 97 -12.32 3.23 -9.60
N HIS A 98 -12.50 2.36 -10.60
CA HIS A 98 -11.53 2.18 -11.67
C HIS A 98 -12.02 2.61 -13.05
N TYR A 99 -13.33 2.84 -13.24
CA TYR A 99 -13.90 3.27 -14.52
C TYR A 99 -13.80 4.79 -14.69
N THR A 100 -12.56 5.26 -14.81
CA THR A 100 -12.19 6.67 -14.97
C THR A 100 -12.71 7.27 -16.30
N ALA A 101 -12.67 8.60 -16.45
CA ALA A 101 -13.06 9.28 -17.69
C ALA A 101 -12.32 8.74 -18.94
N ASP A 102 -11.01 8.48 -18.84
CA ASP A 102 -10.25 7.88 -19.95
C ASP A 102 -10.75 6.47 -20.31
N PHE A 103 -11.11 5.66 -19.31
CA PHE A 103 -11.69 4.35 -19.57
C PHE A 103 -13.10 4.48 -20.14
N LYS A 104 -13.95 5.38 -19.61
CA LYS A 104 -15.29 5.67 -20.14
C LYS A 104 -15.26 6.09 -21.59
N TRP A 105 -14.21 6.75 -22.04
CA TRP A 105 -14.02 7.11 -23.44
C TRP A 105 -13.66 5.93 -24.32
N ARG A 106 -12.73 5.08 -23.87
CA ARG A 106 -12.15 3.98 -24.66
C ARG A 106 -12.89 2.64 -24.50
N TYR A 107 -13.69 2.47 -23.48
CA TYR A 107 -14.36 1.21 -23.10
C TYR A 107 -15.86 1.43 -22.92
N ASN A 108 -16.66 0.49 -23.45
CA ASN A 108 -18.09 0.42 -23.22
C ASN A 108 -18.36 -0.66 -22.15
N ALA A 109 -18.77 -0.24 -20.95
CA ALA A 109 -19.07 -1.15 -19.84
C ALA A 109 -20.28 -2.04 -20.12
N GLU A 110 -21.31 -1.55 -20.81
CA GLU A 110 -22.52 -2.31 -21.13
C GLU A 110 -22.22 -3.45 -22.11
N GLU A 111 -21.49 -3.15 -23.18
CA GLU A 111 -21.09 -4.14 -24.20
C GLU A 111 -19.80 -4.88 -23.81
N ARG A 112 -19.19 -4.51 -22.69
CA ARG A 112 -17.95 -5.06 -22.12
C ARG A 112 -16.79 -5.14 -23.11
N ARG A 113 -16.65 -4.17 -24.00
CA ARG A 113 -15.60 -4.14 -25.02
C ARG A 113 -15.00 -2.75 -25.17
N ARG A 114 -13.77 -2.72 -25.66
CA ARG A 114 -13.17 -1.47 -26.12
C ARG A 114 -13.90 -0.92 -27.35
N ARG A 115 -14.04 0.40 -27.40
CA ARG A 115 -14.56 1.10 -28.56
C ARG A 115 -13.54 1.05 -29.70
N THR A 116 -14.06 0.87 -30.90
CA THR A 116 -13.28 0.92 -32.13
C THR A 116 -12.90 2.35 -32.47
N HIS A 117 -11.89 2.52 -33.32
CA HIS A 117 -11.47 3.84 -33.77
C HIS A 117 -12.62 4.65 -34.41
N LYS A 118 -13.50 4.00 -35.17
CA LYS A 118 -14.65 4.67 -35.81
C LYS A 118 -15.63 5.23 -34.77
N GLU A 119 -15.89 4.49 -33.70
CA GLU A 119 -16.77 4.94 -32.61
C GLU A 119 -16.17 6.11 -31.85
N LEU A 120 -14.85 6.09 -31.61
CA LEU A 120 -14.14 7.20 -30.98
C LEU A 120 -14.17 8.47 -31.85
N VAL A 121 -14.01 8.33 -33.16
CA VAL A 121 -14.12 9.47 -34.10
C VAL A 121 -15.53 10.03 -34.12
N ALA A 122 -16.56 9.18 -34.13
CA ALA A 122 -17.95 9.63 -34.13
C ALA A 122 -18.33 10.41 -32.86
N ARG A 123 -17.71 10.07 -31.72
CA ARG A 123 -17.97 10.70 -30.43
C ARG A 123 -17.04 11.86 -30.12
N ARG A 124 -16.09 12.19 -31.01
CA ARG A 124 -15.04 13.20 -30.78
C ARG A 124 -15.56 14.51 -30.19
N ASP A 125 -16.73 14.96 -30.63
CA ASP A 125 -17.28 16.25 -30.22
C ASP A 125 -17.96 16.20 -28.83
N GLU A 126 -18.16 15.00 -28.26
CA GLU A 126 -18.55 14.77 -26.85
C GLU A 126 -17.32 14.79 -25.91
N PHE A 127 -16.11 14.89 -26.44
CA PHE A 127 -14.90 14.86 -25.64
C PHE A 127 -14.74 16.16 -24.85
N ASP A 128 -14.92 16.09 -23.54
CA ASP A 128 -14.58 17.19 -22.64
C ASP A 128 -13.14 17.01 -22.14
N TRP A 129 -12.28 18.00 -22.40
CA TRP A 129 -10.89 17.97 -21.93
C TRP A 129 -10.79 18.15 -20.41
N GLU A 130 -11.79 18.79 -19.78
CA GLU A 130 -11.81 19.03 -18.33
C GLU A 130 -11.91 17.71 -17.55
N ASP A 131 -12.61 16.71 -18.10
CA ASP A 131 -12.76 15.37 -17.49
C ASP A 131 -11.45 14.55 -17.48
N PHE A 132 -10.45 14.93 -18.28
CA PHE A 132 -9.19 14.19 -18.45
C PHE A 132 -8.02 14.84 -17.71
N VAL A 133 -8.18 16.09 -17.27
CA VAL A 133 -7.23 16.71 -16.35
C VAL A 133 -7.55 16.14 -14.98
N GLU A 134 -6.82 15.11 -14.56
CA GLU A 134 -6.70 14.80 -13.12
C GLU A 134 -6.09 16.03 -12.46
N VAL A 135 -6.93 16.95 -12.01
CA VAL A 135 -6.54 17.99 -11.08
C VAL A 135 -6.22 17.25 -9.80
N GLU A 136 -4.97 16.81 -9.68
CA GLU A 136 -4.36 16.57 -8.38
C GLU A 136 -4.60 17.87 -7.61
N THR A 137 -5.57 17.87 -6.70
CA THR A 137 -5.93 19.08 -5.94
C THR A 137 -4.65 19.62 -5.35
N THR A 138 -4.39 20.91 -5.56
CA THR A 138 -3.13 21.58 -5.19
C THR A 138 -2.70 21.21 -3.77
N ASP A 139 -3.66 21.01 -2.87
CA ASP A 139 -3.47 20.54 -1.49
C ASP A 139 -2.78 19.18 -1.36
N GLU A 140 -3.14 18.15 -2.12
CA GLU A 140 -2.52 16.80 -2.01
C GLU A 140 -1.09 16.78 -2.56
N ARG A 141 -0.83 17.58 -3.59
CA ARG A 141 0.49 17.74 -4.19
C ARG A 141 1.39 18.55 -3.26
N GLU A 142 0.89 19.66 -2.73
CA GLU A 142 1.59 20.48 -1.75
C GLU A 142 1.83 19.75 -0.43
N GLU A 143 0.93 18.88 0.04
CA GLU A 143 1.14 18.10 1.26
C GLU A 143 2.21 17.02 1.06
N ARG A 144 2.24 16.35 -0.09
CA ARG A 144 3.32 15.41 -0.45
C ARG A 144 4.67 16.11 -0.58
N GLU A 145 4.68 17.29 -1.17
CA GLU A 145 5.90 18.09 -1.36
C GLU A 145 6.37 18.68 -0.03
N ARG A 146 5.46 19.14 0.83
CA ARG A 146 5.76 19.53 2.23
C ARG A 146 6.31 18.37 3.04
N LYS A 147 5.70 17.18 2.99
CA LYS A 147 6.22 15.98 3.69
C LYS A 147 7.60 15.59 3.18
N ARG A 148 7.85 15.65 1.87
CA ARG A 148 9.19 15.40 1.30
C ARG A 148 10.21 16.43 1.75
N ILE A 149 9.87 17.71 1.70
CA ILE A 149 10.74 18.81 2.14
C ILE A 149 11.00 18.70 3.64
N GLU A 150 10.00 18.36 4.45
CA GLU A 150 10.11 18.20 5.89
C GLU A 150 10.95 16.96 6.26
N GLU A 151 10.78 15.83 5.57
CA GLU A 151 11.63 14.64 5.73
C GLU A 151 13.09 14.94 5.30
N GLU A 152 13.29 15.65 4.20
CA GLU A 152 14.61 16.02 3.70
C GLU A 152 15.30 17.07 4.61
N GLN A 153 14.53 18.02 5.14
CA GLN A 153 14.99 18.96 6.15
C GLN A 153 15.30 18.24 7.46
N GLN A 154 14.44 17.34 7.94
CA GLN A 154 14.72 16.55 9.16
C GLN A 154 16.00 15.71 8.99
N ARG A 155 16.22 15.09 7.83
CA ARG A 155 17.47 14.38 7.52
C ARG A 155 18.68 15.30 7.51
N LYS A 156 18.56 16.49 6.90
CA LYS A 156 19.65 17.48 6.88
C LYS A 156 19.93 18.04 8.27
N TYR A 157 18.91 18.36 9.06
CA TYR A 157 19.06 18.95 10.40
C TYR A 157 19.44 17.93 11.48
N SER A 158 19.12 16.64 11.33
CA SER A 158 19.57 15.60 12.27
C SER A 158 21.08 15.39 12.25
N VAL A 159 21.76 15.70 11.14
CA VAL A 159 23.24 15.65 11.08
C VAL A 159 23.89 16.81 11.85
N TYR A 160 23.18 17.95 12.00
CA TYR A 160 23.73 19.17 12.63
C TYR A 160 23.24 19.43 14.07
N ASN A 161 22.13 18.82 14.51
CA ASN A 161 21.59 19.00 15.86
C ASN A 161 21.57 17.69 16.65
N LYS A 162 22.46 17.60 17.65
CA LYS A 162 22.69 16.41 18.49
C LYS A 162 21.44 15.99 19.28
N GLU A 163 20.62 16.92 19.76
CA GLU A 163 19.40 16.60 20.52
C GLU A 163 18.32 16.00 19.61
N LEU A 164 18.18 16.55 18.41
CA LEU A 164 17.20 16.06 17.42
C LEU A 164 17.59 14.66 16.91
N PHE A 165 18.89 14.43 16.71
CA PHE A 165 19.45 13.13 16.35
C PHE A 165 19.13 12.07 17.41
N VAL A 166 19.38 12.35 18.68
CA VAL A 166 19.08 11.47 19.81
C VAL A 166 17.58 11.12 19.86
N LYS A 167 16.70 12.11 19.65
CA LYS A 167 15.25 11.90 19.59
C LYS A 167 14.82 10.99 18.43
N GLN A 168 15.43 11.15 17.27
CA GLN A 168 15.14 10.34 16.08
C GLN A 168 15.62 8.89 16.26
N VAL A 169 16.80 8.69 16.86
CA VAL A 169 17.32 7.36 17.22
C VAL A 169 16.41 6.68 18.25
N LYS A 170 15.91 7.42 19.25
CA LYS A 170 14.95 6.92 20.25
C LYS A 170 13.65 6.44 19.60
N LYS A 171 13.14 7.18 18.60
CA LYS A 171 11.96 6.78 17.80
C LYS A 171 12.21 5.49 17.02
N TYR A 172 13.30 5.41 16.26
CA TYR A 172 13.60 4.20 15.46
C TYR A 172 13.88 2.97 16.33
N ARG A 173 14.48 3.14 17.50
CA ARG A 173 14.62 2.08 18.52
C ARG A 173 13.26 1.58 18.99
N ALA A 174 12.30 2.47 19.25
CA ALA A 174 10.93 2.10 19.64
C ALA A 174 10.17 1.38 18.52
N GLU A 175 10.45 1.71 17.26
CA GLU A 175 9.91 1.02 16.08
C GLU A 175 10.60 -0.34 15.79
N GLY A 176 11.56 -0.76 16.63
CA GLY A 176 12.24 -2.05 16.50
C GLY A 176 13.28 -2.13 15.38
N LYS A 177 13.76 -0.98 14.88
CA LYS A 177 14.79 -0.95 13.84
C LYS A 177 16.13 -1.46 14.36
N THR A 178 16.86 -2.16 13.50
CA THR A 178 18.23 -2.62 13.78
C THR A 178 19.24 -1.49 13.61
N MET A 179 20.44 -1.66 14.19
CA MET A 179 21.52 -0.65 14.09
C MET A 179 21.91 -0.37 12.64
N ILE A 180 22.04 -1.42 11.83
CA ILE A 180 22.37 -1.30 10.40
C ILE A 180 21.27 -0.54 9.64
N GLU A 181 20.00 -0.81 9.93
CA GLU A 181 18.90 -0.05 9.34
C GLU A 181 18.96 1.42 9.73
N MET A 182 19.23 1.73 11.00
CA MET A 182 19.36 3.11 11.47
C MET A 182 20.55 3.84 10.81
N MET A 183 21.70 3.19 10.62
CA MET A 183 22.84 3.75 9.88
C MET A 183 22.45 4.11 8.45
N VAL A 184 21.74 3.21 7.76
CA VAL A 184 21.28 3.41 6.39
C VAL A 184 20.21 4.50 6.30
N TYR A 185 19.27 4.54 7.25
CA TYR A 185 18.18 5.53 7.24
C TYR A 185 18.63 6.94 7.62
N LEU A 186 19.61 7.06 8.51
CA LEU A 186 20.13 8.33 9.00
C LEU A 186 21.39 8.80 8.26
N ASP A 187 21.99 7.96 7.43
CA ASP A 187 23.24 8.21 6.71
C ASP A 187 24.39 8.60 7.65
N VAL A 188 24.57 7.80 8.70
CA VAL A 188 25.57 8.01 9.76
C VAL A 188 26.38 6.75 10.01
N ASP A 189 27.58 6.93 10.55
CA ASP A 189 28.44 5.83 10.97
C ASP A 189 27.98 5.20 12.30
N GLU A 190 28.61 4.06 12.61
CA GLU A 190 28.32 3.29 13.82
C GLU A 190 28.65 4.11 15.08
N GLU A 191 29.75 4.86 15.06
CA GLU A 191 30.22 5.69 16.17
C GLU A 191 29.20 6.78 16.55
N ALA A 192 28.57 7.45 15.58
CA ALA A 192 27.52 8.43 15.85
C ALA A 192 26.31 7.79 16.54
N LEU A 193 25.87 6.60 16.11
CA LEU A 193 24.76 5.89 16.74
C LEU A 193 25.11 5.40 18.15
N GLU A 194 26.31 4.89 18.37
CA GLU A 194 26.78 4.50 19.70
C GLU A 194 26.75 5.66 20.68
N ASN A 195 27.24 6.83 20.25
CA ASN A 195 27.19 8.06 21.05
C ASN A 195 25.75 8.47 21.39
N ALA A 196 24.81 8.29 20.46
CA ALA A 196 23.39 8.54 20.73
C ALA A 196 22.78 7.51 21.69
N PHE A 197 23.11 6.22 21.56
CA PHE A 197 22.64 5.19 22.50
C PHE A 197 23.18 5.41 23.92
N GLN A 198 24.43 5.86 24.05
CA GLN A 198 25.01 6.23 25.34
C GLN A 198 24.27 7.43 25.96
N ALA A 199 23.95 8.45 25.16
CA ALA A 199 23.19 9.61 25.62
C ALA A 199 21.77 9.23 26.08
N ILE A 200 21.06 8.38 25.32
CA ILE A 200 19.72 7.86 25.69
C ILE A 200 19.79 7.08 27.00
N SER A 201 20.79 6.21 27.16
CA SER A 201 20.98 5.41 28.38
C SER A 201 21.24 6.29 29.60
N GLN A 202 22.04 7.36 29.45
CA GLN A 202 22.28 8.32 30.54
C GLN A 202 21.02 9.12 30.90
N GLU A 203 20.23 9.53 29.90
CA GLU A 203 18.94 10.20 30.11
C GLU A 203 17.95 9.30 30.86
N GLU A 204 17.80 8.03 30.43
CA GLU A 204 16.93 7.04 31.08
C GLU A 204 17.37 6.75 32.54
N GLN A 205 18.68 6.75 32.81
CA GLN A 205 19.21 6.61 34.17
C GLN A 205 18.91 7.83 35.06
N LEU A 206 19.00 9.04 34.50
CA LEU A 206 18.68 10.28 35.19
C LEU A 206 17.18 10.37 35.51
N GLU A 207 16.31 10.08 34.55
CA GLU A 207 14.86 10.04 34.76
C GLU A 207 14.49 9.04 35.87
N ARG A 208 15.07 7.84 35.83
CA ARG A 208 14.86 6.81 36.86
C ARG A 208 15.36 7.23 38.25
N LEU A 209 16.47 7.97 38.33
CA LEU A 209 16.97 8.52 39.59
C LEU A 209 16.08 9.65 40.13
N GLU A 210 15.52 10.48 39.25
CA GLU A 210 14.55 11.52 39.64
C GLU A 210 13.21 10.93 40.10
N GLU A 211 12.73 9.86 39.47
CA GLU A 211 11.58 9.09 39.93
C GLU A 211 11.83 8.49 41.31
N LEU A 212 12.99 7.86 41.53
CA LEU A 212 13.37 7.30 42.85
C LEU A 212 13.52 8.38 43.94
N ARG A 213 13.95 9.60 43.57
CA ARG A 213 13.98 10.76 44.47
C ARG A 213 12.57 11.25 44.81
N LYS A 214 11.65 11.30 43.84
CA LYS A 214 10.24 11.65 44.07
C LYS A 214 9.50 10.60 44.90
N GLU A 215 9.90 9.34 44.81
CA GLU A 215 9.37 8.22 45.61
C GLU A 215 10.00 8.09 47.01
N ASN A 216 10.90 9.00 47.44
CA ASN A 216 11.57 8.97 48.76
C ASN A 216 12.40 7.69 49.03
N LYS A 217 12.97 7.06 47.98
CA LYS A 217 13.73 5.79 48.09
C LYS A 217 15.26 5.94 48.04
N LEU A 218 15.80 7.16 48.00
CA LEU A 218 17.24 7.42 48.05
C LEU A 218 17.56 8.34 49.26
N PRO A 219 18.56 8.00 50.10
CA PRO A 219 18.98 8.88 51.17
C PRO A 219 19.52 10.19 50.58
N PHE A 220 19.09 11.32 51.12
CA PHE A 220 19.71 12.61 50.85
C PHE A 220 21.19 12.49 51.25
N ALA A 221 22.10 12.82 50.32
CA ALA A 221 23.49 13.03 50.67
C ALA A 221 23.56 14.28 51.57
N GLU A 222 23.59 14.05 52.88
CA GLU A 222 23.91 15.08 53.85
C GLU A 222 25.37 15.52 53.67
N GLY A 223 25.56 16.83 53.56
CA GLY A 223 26.78 17.48 54.05
C GLY A 223 27.89 17.72 53.04
N THR A 224 27.93 18.93 52.50
CA THR A 224 29.19 19.69 52.52
C THR A 224 28.86 21.15 52.80
N THR A 225 28.72 21.47 54.08
CA THR A 225 28.90 22.82 54.60
C THR A 225 30.40 23.07 54.77
N VAL A 226 30.87 24.10 54.06
CA VAL A 226 32.10 24.91 54.24
C VAL A 226 33.44 24.16 54.33
#